data_AF-A0A355F8L8-F1
#
_entry.id   AF-A0A355F8L8-F1
#
_cell.length_a   1.000
_cell.length_b   1.000
_cell.length_c   1.000
_cell.angle_alpha   90.00
_cell.angle_beta   90.00
_cell.angle_gamma   90.00
#
_symmetry.space_group_name_H-M   'P 1'
#
loop_
_entity.id
_entity.type
_entity.pdbx_description
1 polymer ?
#
loop_
_entity_poly.entity_id
_entity_poly.type
_entity_poly.pdbx_seq_one_letter_code
_entity_poly.pdbx_strand_id
1 'polypeptide(L)'
;MAGSLWNRLTRNGRRLELWRSALAQHGLKEEESSRFPRARLTARSGSVAVRITGARQENGIVVEVEGPEGFSVLKLRRETLHLFQREIEVGDQAFDGTFFIEAPLAAAYGLLDASTRDQLTETNAGCGSFEIGDGRLRVEIAEEGLPDVLPRLLDLGRRFADLRNPERRIARNARRDPKSRVRLLNLQLLARECPGTPETLGVLRDACSDPNSAVRLRAAIELGAEGRDLLLTLAESSKDDAISSQAIAHLGGELPLELARKILSHALRKGQGQTARACLEALGHHGAAVVGLLARVLAERKGELAVAAAAALATTGEETAEPPLLQALQSEDDDLRKAAVAALGRVGTAAAVQPLKEAAERSWTEIGLRRAARQAVAEIQSRLAGAAPGQLSLADAEAGQLSLAAEAAGRLTLRGGRNA
;
A
#
# COMPACT_ATOMS: atom_id res chain seq x y z
N MET A 1 -31.66 58.17 2.95
CA MET A 1 -30.29 57.79 2.53
C MET A 1 -29.24 58.12 3.59
N ALA A 2 -29.18 59.33 4.16
CA ALA A 2 -28.18 59.68 5.19
C ALA A 2 -28.36 58.91 6.53
N GLY A 3 -29.59 58.73 7.04
CA GLY A 3 -29.84 58.05 8.32
C GLY A 3 -29.44 56.56 8.34
N SER A 4 -29.54 55.86 7.21
CA SER A 4 -29.12 54.44 7.11
C SER A 4 -27.61 54.29 7.05
N LEU A 5 -26.88 55.29 6.52
CA LEU A 5 -25.42 55.31 6.51
C LEU A 5 -24.86 55.57 7.91
N TRP A 6 -25.41 56.56 8.62
CA TRP A 6 -25.01 56.90 9.99
C TRP A 6 -25.26 55.75 10.96
N ASN A 7 -26.44 55.10 10.91
CA ASN A 7 -26.74 53.93 11.73
C ASN A 7 -25.80 52.73 11.45
N ARG A 8 -25.34 52.59 10.19
CA ARG A 8 -24.38 51.55 9.81
C ARG A 8 -22.98 51.84 10.36
N LEU A 9 -22.53 53.11 10.29
CA LEU A 9 -21.23 53.52 10.81
C LEU A 9 -21.15 53.42 12.34
N THR A 10 -22.21 53.77 13.06
CA THR A 10 -22.26 53.62 14.53
C THR A 10 -22.28 52.16 14.96
N ARG A 11 -23.07 51.31 14.29
CA ARG A 11 -23.04 49.85 14.50
C ARG A 11 -21.65 49.26 14.23
N ASN A 12 -21.02 49.63 13.11
CA ASN A 12 -19.66 49.18 12.79
C ASN A 12 -18.63 49.66 13.83
N GLY A 13 -18.81 50.85 14.41
CA GLY A 13 -17.98 51.35 15.51
C GLY A 13 -18.03 50.44 16.75
N ARG A 14 -19.24 50.08 17.20
CA ARG A 14 -19.44 49.18 18.35
C ARG A 14 -18.88 47.79 18.10
N ARG A 15 -19.05 47.25 16.88
CA ARG A 15 -18.48 45.95 16.49
C ARG A 15 -16.96 45.96 16.60
N LEU A 16 -16.30 47.00 16.09
CA LEU A 16 -14.84 47.12 16.18
C LEU A 16 -14.34 47.18 17.63
N GLU A 17 -15.05 47.83 18.53
CA GLU A 17 -14.69 47.86 19.95
C GLU A 17 -14.78 46.47 20.61
N LEU A 18 -15.84 45.71 20.32
CA LEU A 18 -15.97 44.32 20.77
C LEU A 18 -14.84 43.44 20.25
N TRP A 19 -14.54 43.53 18.95
CA TRP A 19 -13.48 42.75 18.32
C TRP A 19 -12.09 43.12 18.86
N ARG A 20 -11.82 44.41 19.07
CA ARG A 20 -10.57 44.87 19.70
C ARG A 20 -10.41 44.30 21.09
N SER A 21 -11.47 44.33 21.90
CA SER A 21 -11.45 43.79 23.26
C SER A 21 -11.11 42.28 23.24
N ALA A 22 -11.80 41.51 22.39
CA ALA A 22 -11.54 40.08 22.23
C ALA A 22 -10.10 39.78 21.76
N LEU A 23 -9.58 40.53 20.77
CA LEU A 23 -8.22 40.36 20.27
C LEU A 23 -7.16 40.77 21.30
N ALA A 24 -7.39 41.84 22.05
CA ALA A 24 -6.49 42.32 23.08
C ALA A 24 -6.37 41.33 24.26
N GLN A 25 -7.45 40.65 24.63
CA GLN A 25 -7.43 39.59 25.66
C GLN A 25 -6.49 38.43 25.29
N HIS A 26 -6.21 38.23 24.00
CA HIS A 26 -5.28 37.22 23.49
C HIS A 26 -3.92 37.81 23.05
N GLY A 27 -3.64 39.06 23.42
CA GLY A 27 -2.35 39.70 23.17
C GLY A 27 -2.11 40.08 21.70
N LEU A 28 -3.16 40.22 20.88
CA LEU A 28 -3.04 40.78 19.54
C LEU A 28 -3.13 42.31 19.59
N LYS A 29 -2.23 42.97 18.84
CA LYS A 29 -2.21 44.42 18.67
C LYS A 29 -2.85 44.78 17.34
N GLU A 30 -3.77 45.75 17.36
CA GLU A 30 -4.41 46.27 16.16
C GLU A 30 -3.36 46.90 15.22
N GLU A 31 -3.41 46.52 13.95
CA GLU A 31 -2.58 47.08 12.87
C GLU A 31 -3.42 48.04 12.00
N GLU A 32 -4.64 47.63 11.66
CA GLU A 32 -5.53 48.38 10.77
C GLU A 32 -6.99 48.14 11.15
N SER A 33 -7.82 49.18 11.09
CA SER A 33 -9.28 49.02 11.12
C SER A 33 -9.99 49.95 10.15
N SER A 34 -11.12 49.48 9.63
CA SER A 34 -12.02 50.28 8.80
C SER A 34 -13.47 50.06 9.21
N ARG A 35 -14.25 51.15 9.15
CA ARG A 35 -15.71 51.15 9.37
C ARG A 35 -16.49 51.14 8.04
N PHE A 36 -15.83 51.30 6.90
CA PHE A 36 -16.45 51.48 5.58
C PHE A 36 -15.73 50.67 4.47
N PRO A 37 -16.46 50.02 3.55
CA PRO A 37 -17.93 49.89 3.47
C PRO A 37 -18.52 48.88 4.47
N ARG A 38 -17.68 48.05 5.11
CA ARG A 38 -18.02 47.14 6.22
C ARG A 38 -16.95 47.25 7.32
N ALA A 39 -17.32 46.87 8.54
CA ALA A 39 -16.36 46.74 9.63
C ALA A 39 -15.28 45.71 9.27
N ARG A 40 -14.01 46.10 9.42
CA ARG A 40 -12.81 45.27 9.26
C ARG A 40 -11.81 45.63 10.35
N LEU A 41 -11.18 44.63 10.96
CA LEU A 41 -10.12 44.79 11.93
C LEU A 41 -9.02 43.77 11.64
N THR A 42 -7.78 44.23 11.53
CA THR A 42 -6.59 43.39 11.42
C THR A 42 -5.75 43.59 12.67
N ALA A 43 -5.32 42.50 13.30
CA ALA A 43 -4.45 42.53 14.46
C ALA A 43 -3.40 41.41 14.40
N ARG A 44 -2.25 41.60 15.05
CA ARG A 44 -1.13 40.65 15.02
C ARG A 44 -0.60 40.33 16.41
N SER A 45 -0.17 39.09 16.61
CA SER A 45 0.65 38.65 17.74
C SER A 45 1.77 37.74 17.25
N GLY A 46 3.01 38.24 17.30
CA GLY A 46 4.17 37.54 16.75
C GLY A 46 4.03 37.29 15.24
N SER A 47 4.12 36.03 14.81
CA SER A 47 3.98 35.60 13.41
C SER A 47 2.53 35.39 12.96
N VAL A 48 1.54 35.50 13.87
CA VAL A 48 0.14 35.21 13.58
C VAL A 48 -0.63 36.52 13.43
N ALA A 49 -1.26 36.70 12.27
CA ALA A 49 -2.18 37.81 12.02
C ALA A 49 -3.62 37.32 11.91
N VAL A 50 -4.55 38.08 12.47
CA VAL A 50 -5.98 37.81 12.44
C VAL A 50 -6.69 38.98 11.79
N ARG A 51 -7.54 38.70 10.81
CA ARG A 51 -8.43 39.65 10.17
C ARG A 51 -9.87 39.25 10.45
N ILE A 52 -10.65 40.17 11.02
CA ILE A 52 -12.08 40.01 11.24
C ILE A 52 -12.82 40.96 10.28
N THR A 53 -13.80 40.44 9.55
CA THR A 53 -14.65 41.23 8.65
C THR A 53 -16.13 40.91 8.86
N GLY A 54 -17.00 41.90 8.70
CA GLY A 54 -18.44 41.66 8.72
C GLY A 54 -18.90 40.81 7.52
N ALA A 55 -19.66 39.73 7.79
CA ALA A 55 -20.20 38.85 6.77
C ALA A 55 -21.37 39.51 6.00
N ARG A 56 -21.95 38.78 5.03
CA ARG A 56 -23.18 39.22 4.33
C ARG A 56 -24.41 39.15 5.23
N GLN A 57 -24.46 38.17 6.13
CA GLN A 57 -25.51 38.05 7.14
C GLN A 57 -25.34 39.10 8.24
N GLU A 58 -26.45 39.60 8.78
CA GLU A 58 -26.45 40.77 9.67
C GLU A 58 -25.58 40.60 10.92
N ASN A 59 -25.54 39.39 11.48
CA ASN A 59 -24.79 39.05 12.69
C ASN A 59 -23.59 38.11 12.43
N GLY A 60 -23.27 37.86 11.16
CA GLY A 60 -22.13 37.04 10.80
C GLY A 60 -20.82 37.82 10.79
N ILE A 61 -19.73 37.14 11.10
CA ILE A 61 -18.36 37.59 10.88
C ILE A 61 -17.58 36.51 10.14
N VAL A 62 -16.61 36.96 9.35
CA VAL A 62 -15.57 36.11 8.80
C VAL A 62 -14.29 36.40 9.58
N VAL A 63 -13.73 35.36 10.19
CA VAL A 63 -12.44 35.42 10.87
C VAL A 63 -11.42 34.70 10.00
N GLU A 64 -10.38 35.42 9.60
CA GLU A 64 -9.25 34.90 8.86
C GLU A 64 -8.01 34.92 9.75
N VAL A 65 -7.30 33.81 9.86
CA VAL A 65 -5.96 33.76 10.43
C VAL A 65 -4.98 33.59 9.29
N GLU A 66 -4.11 34.58 9.09
CA GLU A 66 -3.01 34.48 8.12
C GLU A 66 -1.96 33.54 8.69
N GLY A 67 -1.68 32.49 7.91
CA GLY A 67 -0.59 31.58 8.18
C GLY A 67 0.75 32.19 7.80
N PRO A 68 1.86 31.70 8.36
CA PRO A 68 3.19 32.14 7.97
C PRO A 68 3.63 31.51 6.64
N GLU A 69 4.83 31.89 6.20
CA GLU A 69 5.45 31.39 4.98
C GLU A 69 5.48 29.85 4.95
N GLY A 70 4.92 29.24 3.89
CA GLY A 70 4.73 27.79 3.76
C GLY A 70 3.32 27.27 4.11
N PHE A 71 2.45 28.07 4.72
CA PHE A 71 1.06 27.68 5.02
C PHE A 71 0.21 27.42 3.77
N SER A 72 0.61 27.96 2.60
CA SER A 72 -0.08 27.77 1.33
C SER A 72 -0.13 26.32 0.84
N VAL A 73 0.65 25.42 1.44
CA VAL A 73 0.75 24.03 0.99
C VAL A 73 -0.40 23.15 1.48
N LEU A 74 -1.09 23.52 2.56
CA LEU A 74 -2.22 22.76 3.10
C LEU A 74 -3.52 23.44 2.68
N LYS A 75 -4.33 22.73 1.91
CA LYS A 75 -5.73 23.07 1.65
C LYS A 75 -6.63 22.07 2.35
N LEU A 76 -7.62 22.58 3.05
CA LEU A 76 -8.59 21.79 3.77
C LEU A 76 -9.96 22.47 3.66
N ARG A 77 -10.98 21.73 3.24
CA ARG A 77 -12.36 22.23 3.14
C ARG A 77 -13.34 21.13 3.52
N ARG A 78 -14.59 21.50 3.85
CA ARG A 78 -15.65 20.51 4.08
C ARG A 78 -15.86 19.65 2.86
N GLU A 79 -15.92 18.34 3.07
CA GLU A 79 -16.31 17.43 2.02
C GLU A 79 -17.78 17.67 1.65
N THR A 80 -18.03 18.11 0.41
CA THR A 80 -19.37 18.47 -0.08
C THR A 80 -19.79 17.68 -1.32
N LEU A 81 -18.83 17.13 -2.08
CA LEU A 81 -19.04 16.27 -3.24
C LEU A 81 -17.83 15.34 -3.43
N HIS A 82 -18.07 14.03 -3.52
CA HIS A 82 -17.05 13.03 -3.91
C HIS A 82 -16.73 13.16 -5.40
N LEU A 83 -15.91 14.15 -5.77
CA LEU A 83 -15.37 14.26 -7.12
C LEU A 83 -14.05 13.50 -7.21
N PHE A 84 -13.74 13.00 -8.41
CA PHE A 84 -12.60 12.13 -8.79
C PHE A 84 -11.17 12.67 -8.52
N GLN A 85 -10.98 13.60 -7.58
CA GLN A 85 -9.66 14.09 -7.18
C GLN A 85 -9.02 13.20 -6.11
N ARG A 86 -7.70 13.02 -6.19
CA ARG A 86 -6.92 12.28 -5.20
C ARG A 86 -6.88 13.06 -3.88
N GLU A 87 -7.74 12.67 -2.96
CA GLU A 87 -7.74 13.12 -1.58
C GLU A 87 -6.63 12.43 -0.78
N ILE A 88 -6.03 13.17 0.15
CA ILE A 88 -5.08 12.59 1.10
C ILE A 88 -5.84 12.10 2.32
N GLU A 89 -5.81 10.80 2.57
CA GLU A 89 -6.20 10.24 3.86
C GLU A 89 -5.04 10.34 4.86
N VAL A 90 -5.31 10.86 6.06
CA VAL A 90 -4.34 10.87 7.17
C VAL A 90 -4.46 9.63 8.05
N GLY A 91 -5.50 8.82 7.86
CA GLY A 91 -5.70 7.55 8.55
C GLY A 91 -6.62 7.63 9.75
N ASP A 92 -7.36 8.73 9.89
CA ASP A 92 -8.37 8.92 10.92
C ASP A 92 -9.74 9.02 10.23
N GLN A 93 -10.43 7.89 10.13
CA GLN A 93 -11.64 7.75 9.29
C GLN A 93 -12.71 8.81 9.56
N ALA A 94 -12.87 9.25 10.81
CA ALA A 94 -13.84 10.29 11.15
C ALA A 94 -13.41 11.67 10.62
N PHE A 95 -12.12 11.96 10.68
CA PHE A 95 -11.54 13.19 10.15
C PHE A 95 -11.52 13.18 8.61
N ASP A 96 -11.05 12.07 8.03
CA ASP A 96 -10.96 11.85 6.59
C ASP A 96 -12.35 11.98 5.93
N GLY A 97 -13.42 11.47 6.57
CA GLY A 97 -14.79 11.62 6.07
C GLY A 97 -15.45 12.99 6.33
N THR A 98 -14.75 13.94 6.96
CA THR A 98 -15.26 15.29 7.24
C THR A 98 -14.61 16.33 6.32
N PHE A 99 -13.35 16.12 5.96
CA PHE A 99 -12.51 17.13 5.35
C PHE A 99 -11.82 16.62 4.10
N PHE A 100 -11.97 17.37 3.01
CA PHE A 100 -11.16 17.22 1.82
C PHE A 100 -9.79 17.85 2.02
N ILE A 101 -8.73 17.04 1.92
CA ILE A 101 -7.34 17.46 2.17
C ILE A 101 -6.51 17.41 0.89
N GLU A 102 -5.86 18.53 0.56
CA GLU A 102 -4.88 18.64 -0.52
C GLU A 102 -3.60 19.30 0.02
N ALA A 103 -2.50 18.55 0.04
CA ALA A 103 -1.18 19.04 0.47
C ALA A 103 -0.04 18.12 0.01
N PRO A 104 1.24 18.53 0.10
CA PRO A 104 2.33 17.57 0.16
C PRO A 104 2.16 16.62 1.35
N LEU A 105 2.39 15.32 1.16
CA LEU A 105 2.18 14.29 2.19
C LEU A 105 2.90 14.60 3.51
N ALA A 106 4.15 15.04 3.44
CA ALA A 106 4.93 15.40 4.63
C ALA A 106 4.31 16.56 5.42
N ALA A 107 3.69 17.53 4.74
CA ALA A 107 2.99 18.63 5.38
C ALA A 107 1.69 18.14 6.02
N ALA A 108 0.87 17.37 5.30
CA ALA A 108 -0.37 16.80 5.85
C ALA A 108 -0.08 15.96 7.11
N TYR A 109 0.84 14.99 7.00
CA TYR A 109 1.11 14.04 8.09
C TYR A 109 1.84 14.67 9.27
N GLY A 110 2.68 15.69 9.03
CA GLY A 110 3.33 16.43 10.11
C GLY A 110 2.42 17.44 10.82
N LEU A 111 1.47 18.06 10.11
CA LEU A 111 0.58 19.06 10.69
C LEU A 111 -0.66 18.46 11.35
N LEU A 112 -1.23 17.43 10.75
CA LEU A 112 -2.50 16.85 11.17
C LEU A 112 -2.26 15.75 12.21
N ASP A 113 -1.62 16.11 13.32
CA ASP A 113 -1.56 15.26 14.52
C ASP A 113 -2.93 15.17 15.21
N ALA A 114 -3.09 14.24 16.15
CA ALA A 114 -4.37 13.98 16.81
C ALA A 114 -5.02 15.25 17.39
N SER A 115 -4.26 16.04 18.16
CA SER A 115 -4.75 17.27 18.76
C SER A 115 -5.17 18.30 17.71
N THR A 116 -4.46 18.38 16.59
CA THR A 116 -4.80 19.30 15.50
C THR A 116 -6.07 18.84 14.78
N ARG A 117 -6.22 17.54 14.51
CA ARG A 117 -7.44 16.97 13.91
C ARG A 117 -8.67 17.18 14.79
N ASP A 118 -8.53 17.01 16.10
CA ASP A 118 -9.62 17.25 17.07
C ASP A 118 -10.03 18.73 17.05
N GLN A 119 -9.07 19.66 17.14
CA GLN A 119 -9.34 21.09 17.12
C GLN A 119 -10.03 21.55 15.83
N LEU A 120 -9.58 21.04 14.68
CA LEU A 120 -10.18 21.35 13.38
C LEU A 120 -11.62 20.84 13.31
N THR A 121 -11.88 19.61 13.78
CA THR A 121 -13.21 19.00 13.81
C THR A 121 -14.17 19.78 14.71
N GLU A 122 -13.73 20.11 15.93
CA GLU A 122 -14.53 20.89 16.88
C GLU A 122 -14.82 22.30 16.37
N THR A 123 -13.82 22.96 15.78
CA THR A 123 -13.99 24.30 15.19
C THR A 123 -14.98 24.25 14.04
N ASN A 124 -14.84 23.25 13.16
CA ASN A 124 -15.72 23.06 12.03
C ASN A 124 -17.19 22.86 12.45
N ALA A 125 -17.45 22.10 13.51
CA ALA A 125 -18.80 21.85 14.02
C ALA A 125 -19.53 23.14 14.48
N GLY A 126 -18.78 24.14 14.96
CA GLY A 126 -19.33 25.42 15.44
C GLY A 126 -19.45 26.52 14.39
N CYS A 127 -19.04 26.29 13.14
CA CYS A 127 -18.98 27.33 12.10
C CYS A 127 -20.00 27.12 10.98
N GLY A 128 -20.42 28.22 10.34
CA GLY A 128 -21.23 28.18 9.11
C GLY A 128 -20.40 27.75 7.89
N SER A 129 -19.15 28.16 7.82
CA SER A 129 -18.16 27.69 6.83
C SER A 129 -16.78 27.56 7.46
N PHE A 130 -15.96 26.63 6.94
CA PHE A 130 -14.61 26.34 7.40
C PHE A 130 -13.72 25.96 6.21
N GLU A 131 -12.65 26.73 6.00
CA GLU A 131 -11.70 26.52 4.92
C GLU A 131 -10.27 26.87 5.38
N ILE A 132 -9.30 26.10 4.90
CA ILE A 132 -7.88 26.40 4.95
C ILE A 132 -7.39 26.37 3.51
N GLY A 133 -6.70 27.42 3.08
CA GLY A 133 -6.17 27.52 1.73
C GLY A 133 -5.56 28.90 1.49
N ASP A 134 -4.75 29.02 0.44
CA ASP A 134 -4.15 30.29 0.00
C ASP A 134 -3.43 31.06 1.12
N GLY A 135 -2.78 30.34 2.03
CA GLY A 135 -2.05 30.94 3.16
C GLY A 135 -2.93 31.37 4.33
N ARG A 136 -4.21 30.98 4.38
CA ARG A 136 -5.17 31.45 5.41
C ARG A 136 -6.07 30.34 5.93
N LEU A 137 -6.36 30.40 7.23
CA LEU A 137 -7.50 29.71 7.83
C LEU A 137 -8.67 30.68 7.86
N ARG A 138 -9.82 30.29 7.32
CA ARG A 138 -11.01 31.12 7.21
C ARG A 138 -12.22 30.41 7.78
N VAL A 139 -12.93 31.08 8.69
CA VAL A 139 -14.21 30.60 9.23
C VAL A 139 -15.27 31.68 9.16
N GLU A 140 -16.51 31.26 8.94
CA GLU A 140 -17.69 32.12 9.08
C GLU A 140 -18.48 31.68 10.31
N ILE A 141 -18.70 32.60 11.25
CA ILE A 141 -19.38 32.34 12.53
C ILE A 141 -20.36 33.47 12.86
N ALA A 142 -21.27 33.20 13.79
CA ALA A 142 -22.01 34.27 14.47
C ALA A 142 -21.03 35.12 15.30
N GLU A 143 -21.25 36.44 15.34
CA GLU A 143 -20.40 37.38 16.09
C GLU A 143 -20.28 37.04 17.58
N GLU A 144 -21.35 36.48 18.16
CA GLU A 144 -21.42 36.03 19.55
C GLU A 144 -20.49 34.85 19.85
N GLY A 145 -20.18 34.01 18.84
CA GLY A 145 -19.26 32.87 18.98
C GLY A 145 -17.78 33.24 18.85
N LEU A 146 -17.45 34.51 18.59
CA LEU A 146 -16.06 34.96 18.46
C LEU A 146 -15.18 34.60 19.68
N PRO A 147 -15.62 34.81 20.95
CA PRO A 147 -14.80 34.49 22.12
C PRO A 147 -14.47 32.99 22.24
N ASP A 148 -15.36 32.11 21.79
CA ASP A 148 -15.17 30.66 21.90
C ASP A 148 -14.27 30.11 20.80
N VAL A 149 -14.37 30.67 19.58
CA VAL A 149 -13.66 30.18 18.40
C VAL A 149 -12.27 30.79 18.28
N LEU A 150 -12.10 32.08 18.60
CA LEU A 150 -10.85 32.82 18.44
C LEU A 150 -9.63 32.15 19.11
N PRO A 151 -9.70 31.65 20.37
CA PRO A 151 -8.57 30.97 20.99
C PRO A 151 -8.10 29.73 20.20
N ARG A 152 -9.05 28.95 19.66
CA ARG A 152 -8.77 27.75 18.87
C ARG A 152 -8.10 28.12 17.54
N LEU A 153 -8.60 29.16 16.87
CA LEU A 153 -8.02 29.63 15.62
C LEU A 153 -6.58 30.15 15.80
N LEU A 154 -6.32 30.83 16.92
CA LEU A 154 -4.99 31.30 17.26
C LEU A 154 -4.03 30.13 17.56
N ASP A 155 -4.49 29.10 18.28
CA ASP A 155 -3.68 27.90 18.54
C ASP A 155 -3.36 27.16 17.24
N LEU A 156 -4.35 26.94 16.37
CA LEU A 156 -4.16 26.37 15.03
C LEU A 156 -3.17 27.20 14.20
N GLY A 157 -3.32 28.52 14.18
CA GLY A 157 -2.39 29.43 13.50
C GLY A 157 -0.95 29.29 14.01
N ARG A 158 -0.74 29.17 15.33
CA ARG A 158 0.59 28.96 15.92
C ARG A 158 1.15 27.57 15.62
N ARG A 159 0.33 26.52 15.64
CA ARG A 159 0.76 25.15 15.32
C ARG A 159 1.20 25.01 13.87
N PHE A 160 0.47 25.65 12.97
CA PHE A 160 0.82 25.69 11.55
C PHE A 160 2.04 26.59 11.27
N ALA A 161 2.33 27.53 12.17
CA ALA A 161 3.56 28.32 12.09
C ALA A 161 4.84 27.55 12.37
N ASP A 162 4.74 26.44 13.09
CA ASP A 162 5.90 25.62 13.45
C ASP A 162 6.06 24.41 12.53
N LEU A 163 6.07 24.67 11.21
CA LEU A 163 6.37 23.69 10.16
C LEU A 163 7.88 23.36 10.04
N ARG A 164 8.71 23.92 10.93
CA ARG A 164 10.14 23.66 10.95
C ARG A 164 10.37 22.19 11.33
N ASN A 165 10.84 21.40 10.37
CA ASN A 165 11.13 19.96 10.49
C ASN A 165 9.87 19.05 10.47
N PRO A 166 9.20 18.88 9.31
CA PRO A 166 8.06 17.98 9.19
C PRO A 166 8.40 16.54 9.60
N GLU A 167 9.62 16.07 9.34
CA GLU A 167 10.11 14.74 9.69
C GLU A 167 9.96 14.43 11.19
N ARG A 168 10.35 15.36 12.07
CA ARG A 168 10.22 15.19 13.53
C ARG A 168 8.77 15.07 13.98
N ARG A 169 7.87 15.81 13.34
CA ARG A 169 6.43 15.74 13.62
C ARG A 169 5.83 14.41 13.15
N ILE A 170 6.20 13.97 11.96
CA ILE A 170 5.81 12.67 11.42
C ILE A 170 6.34 11.54 12.33
N ALA A 171 7.59 11.62 12.80
CA ALA A 171 8.18 10.67 13.74
C ALA A 171 7.44 10.62 15.08
N ARG A 172 7.04 11.79 15.61
CA ARG A 172 6.20 11.87 16.81
C ARG A 172 4.84 11.21 16.58
N ASN A 173 4.21 11.48 15.45
CA ASN A 173 2.89 10.95 15.10
C ASN A 173 2.95 9.43 14.91
N ALA A 174 3.98 8.91 14.23
CA ALA A 174 4.24 7.49 14.09
C ALA A 174 4.35 6.75 15.45
N ARG A 175 4.90 7.41 16.49
CA ARG A 175 5.05 6.82 17.83
C ARG A 175 3.81 6.95 18.72
N ARG A 176 3.09 8.07 18.62
CA ARG A 176 2.17 8.50 19.68
C ARG A 176 0.71 8.68 19.25
N ASP A 177 0.41 8.71 17.95
CA ASP A 177 -0.96 8.95 17.53
C ASP A 177 -1.88 7.83 18.07
N PRO A 178 -3.04 8.14 18.67
CA PRO A 178 -3.96 7.13 19.20
C PRO A 178 -4.47 6.18 18.13
N LYS A 179 -4.57 6.62 16.87
CA LYS A 179 -5.07 5.81 15.75
C LYS A 179 -3.92 5.03 15.12
N SER A 180 -4.05 3.70 15.08
CA SER A 180 -3.00 2.83 14.50
C SER A 180 -2.77 3.07 13.01
N ARG A 181 -3.81 3.41 12.24
CA ARG A 181 -3.67 3.72 10.81
C ARG A 181 -2.88 5.02 10.59
N VAL A 182 -3.08 6.04 11.42
CA VAL A 182 -2.25 7.25 11.38
C VAL A 182 -0.79 6.91 11.70
N ARG A 183 -0.54 6.11 12.75
CA ARG A 183 0.82 5.65 13.08
C ARG A 183 1.46 4.91 11.92
N LEU A 184 0.74 3.98 11.30
CA LEU A 184 1.19 3.20 10.15
C LEU A 184 1.55 4.08 8.95
N LEU A 185 0.68 5.02 8.57
CA LEU A 185 0.90 5.91 7.42
C LEU A 185 2.10 6.84 7.65
N ASN A 186 2.27 7.37 8.87
CA ASN A 186 3.43 8.16 9.23
C ASN A 186 4.73 7.31 9.21
N LEU A 187 4.67 6.07 9.70
CA LEU A 187 5.80 5.13 9.66
C LEU A 187 6.23 4.82 8.21
N GLN A 188 5.26 4.54 7.33
CA GLN A 188 5.51 4.27 5.91
C GLN A 188 6.12 5.49 5.20
N LEU A 189 5.61 6.68 5.49
CA LEU A 189 6.15 7.90 4.91
C LEU A 189 7.60 8.13 5.33
N LEU A 190 7.93 7.95 6.62
CA LEU A 190 9.32 8.06 7.10
C LEU A 190 10.26 7.05 6.47
N ALA A 191 9.83 5.78 6.39
CA ALA A 191 10.64 4.73 5.78
C ALA A 191 10.93 5.03 4.31
N ARG A 192 9.97 5.61 3.58
CA ARG A 192 10.12 5.96 2.16
C ARG A 192 10.98 7.20 1.93
N GLU A 193 10.72 8.28 2.65
CA GLU A 193 11.35 9.59 2.39
C GLU A 193 12.70 9.73 3.09
N CYS A 194 12.89 9.07 4.24
CA CYS A 194 14.08 9.19 5.08
C CYS A 194 14.62 7.80 5.49
N PRO A 195 14.91 6.89 4.53
CA PRO A 195 15.35 5.54 4.84
C PRO A 195 16.71 5.54 5.56
N GLY A 196 16.86 4.68 6.58
CA GLY A 196 18.14 4.45 7.25
C GLY A 196 18.65 5.56 8.16
N THR A 197 17.94 6.68 8.30
CA THR A 197 18.34 7.73 9.26
C THR A 197 18.22 7.21 10.71
N PRO A 198 19.06 7.68 11.65
CA PRO A 198 18.96 7.27 13.05
C PRO A 198 17.58 7.54 13.67
N GLU A 199 16.90 8.63 13.26
CA GLU A 199 15.55 8.94 13.70
C GLU A 199 14.54 7.92 13.15
N THR A 200 14.55 7.64 11.85
CA THR A 200 13.67 6.63 11.22
C THR A 200 13.88 5.24 11.81
N LEU A 201 15.14 4.80 11.95
CA LEU A 201 15.47 3.51 12.56
C LEU A 201 15.00 3.43 14.02
N GLY A 202 15.15 4.52 14.78
CA GLY A 202 14.60 4.60 16.12
C GLY A 202 13.08 4.50 16.17
N VAL A 203 12.36 5.08 15.20
CA VAL A 203 10.90 5.00 15.13
C VAL A 203 10.46 3.58 14.77
N LEU A 204 11.16 2.94 13.82
CA LEU A 204 10.89 1.56 13.41
C LEU A 204 11.08 0.58 14.58
N ARG A 205 12.16 0.71 15.36
CA ARG A 205 12.41 -0.14 16.54
C ARG A 205 11.32 0.00 17.60
N ASP A 206 10.88 1.22 17.89
CA ASP A 206 9.75 1.44 18.79
C ASP A 206 8.46 0.78 18.26
N ALA A 207 8.22 0.91 16.95
CA ALA A 207 7.04 0.37 16.28
C ALA A 207 6.97 -1.17 16.28
N CYS A 208 8.09 -1.87 16.49
CA CYS A 208 8.09 -3.33 16.72
C CYS A 208 7.29 -3.76 17.96
N SER A 209 7.10 -2.86 18.93
CA SER A 209 6.30 -3.10 20.13
C SER A 209 4.90 -2.48 20.07
N ASP A 210 4.47 -1.98 18.91
CA ASP A 210 3.17 -1.34 18.76
C ASP A 210 2.01 -2.30 19.08
N PRO A 211 0.93 -1.86 19.74
CA PRO A 211 -0.22 -2.74 20.01
C PRO A 211 -0.88 -3.30 18.74
N ASN A 212 -0.82 -2.58 17.63
CA ASN A 212 -1.40 -2.98 16.36
C ASN A 212 -0.41 -3.82 15.52
N SER A 213 -0.87 -4.98 15.05
CA SER A 213 -0.05 -5.92 14.28
C SER A 213 0.40 -5.40 12.92
N ALA A 214 -0.37 -4.52 12.26
CA ALA A 214 0.01 -3.93 10.98
C ALA A 214 1.18 -2.95 11.12
N VAL A 215 1.22 -2.20 12.22
CA VAL A 215 2.35 -1.30 12.55
C VAL A 215 3.60 -2.13 12.82
N ARG A 216 3.48 -3.19 13.65
CA ARG A 216 4.58 -4.13 13.91
C ARG A 216 5.12 -4.79 12.64
N LEU A 217 4.22 -5.26 11.77
CA LEU A 217 4.57 -5.89 10.50
C LEU A 217 5.37 -4.92 9.62
N ARG A 218 4.84 -3.70 9.44
CA ARG A 218 5.54 -2.66 8.66
C ARG A 218 6.92 -2.39 9.24
N ALA A 219 7.02 -2.19 10.56
CA ALA A 219 8.29 -1.96 11.21
C ALA A 219 9.31 -3.08 10.95
N ALA A 220 8.88 -4.33 11.10
CA ALA A 220 9.72 -5.50 10.90
C ALA A 220 10.24 -5.62 9.45
N ILE A 221 9.38 -5.33 8.46
CA ILE A 221 9.74 -5.33 7.04
C ILE A 221 10.85 -4.29 6.75
N GLU A 222 10.67 -3.05 7.22
CA GLU A 222 11.63 -1.97 6.93
C GLU A 222 12.96 -2.15 7.68
N LEU A 223 12.97 -2.90 8.80
CA LEU A 223 14.18 -3.24 9.55
C LEU A 223 14.98 -4.39 8.92
N GLY A 224 14.42 -5.11 7.94
CA GLY A 224 15.07 -6.22 7.25
C GLY A 224 15.54 -7.31 8.24
N ALA A 225 16.85 -7.59 8.25
CA ALA A 225 17.43 -8.62 9.12
C ALA A 225 17.16 -8.41 10.62
N GLU A 226 17.11 -7.16 11.09
CA GLU A 226 16.80 -6.84 12.49
C GLU A 226 15.32 -7.15 12.84
N GLY A 227 14.42 -7.07 11.86
CA GLY A 227 13.00 -7.36 12.03
C GLY A 227 12.62 -8.84 11.86
N ARG A 228 13.57 -9.71 11.49
CA ARG A 228 13.30 -11.11 11.13
C ARG A 228 12.58 -11.91 12.22
N ASP A 229 13.02 -11.81 13.47
CA ASP A 229 12.43 -12.57 14.58
C ASP A 229 10.98 -12.16 14.83
N LEU A 230 10.67 -10.87 14.65
CA LEU A 230 9.31 -10.36 14.71
C LEU A 230 8.46 -10.85 13.53
N LEU A 231 9.02 -10.93 12.32
CA LEU A 231 8.32 -11.52 11.17
C LEU A 231 7.97 -12.99 11.42
N LEU A 232 8.90 -13.78 11.96
CA LEU A 232 8.64 -15.17 12.34
C LEU A 232 7.52 -15.27 13.38
N THR A 233 7.55 -14.39 14.38
CA THR A 233 6.51 -14.30 15.41
C THR A 233 5.15 -13.94 14.81
N LEU A 234 5.09 -12.97 13.89
CA LEU A 234 3.86 -12.54 13.24
C LEU A 234 3.30 -13.62 12.30
N ALA A 235 4.16 -14.30 11.55
CA ALA A 235 3.78 -15.43 10.69
C ALA A 235 3.11 -16.55 11.48
N GLU A 236 3.61 -16.87 12.67
CA GLU A 236 3.10 -17.97 13.50
C GLU A 236 1.86 -17.61 14.33
N SER A 237 1.85 -16.42 14.95
CA SER A 237 0.96 -16.11 16.06
C SER A 237 -0.07 -15.02 15.79
N SER A 238 -0.01 -14.35 14.63
CA SER A 238 -1.00 -13.34 14.29
C SER A 238 -2.39 -13.95 14.15
N LYS A 239 -3.39 -13.25 14.72
CA LYS A 239 -4.81 -13.60 14.58
C LYS A 239 -5.40 -13.15 13.24
N ASP A 240 -4.72 -12.24 12.56
CA ASP A 240 -5.12 -11.68 11.27
C ASP A 240 -4.43 -12.46 10.14
N ASP A 241 -5.23 -13.10 9.29
CA ASP A 241 -4.80 -13.91 8.15
C ASP A 241 -3.96 -13.10 7.15
N ALA A 242 -4.30 -11.82 6.94
CA ALA A 242 -3.56 -10.95 6.04
C ALA A 242 -2.18 -10.60 6.59
N ILE A 243 -2.08 -10.39 7.91
CA ILE A 243 -0.78 -10.10 8.56
C ILE A 243 0.13 -11.33 8.54
N SER A 244 -0.39 -12.51 8.88
CA SER A 244 0.39 -13.75 8.83
C SER A 244 0.89 -14.02 7.41
N SER A 245 -0.01 -13.92 6.42
CA SER A 245 0.31 -14.08 5.00
C SER A 245 1.41 -13.12 4.53
N GLN A 246 1.30 -11.83 4.86
CA GLN A 246 2.30 -10.83 4.47
C GLN A 246 3.67 -11.08 5.15
N ALA A 247 3.68 -11.48 6.42
CA ALA A 247 4.92 -11.84 7.11
C ALA A 247 5.61 -13.04 6.44
N ILE A 248 4.85 -14.08 6.09
CA ILE A 248 5.34 -15.26 5.38
C ILE A 248 5.87 -14.90 3.99
N ALA A 249 5.12 -14.09 3.23
CA ALA A 249 5.53 -13.67 1.90
C ALA A 249 6.85 -12.88 1.93
N HIS A 250 7.06 -12.06 2.98
CA HIS A 250 8.32 -11.34 3.15
C HIS A 250 9.49 -12.25 3.54
N LEU A 251 9.24 -13.27 4.38
CA LEU A 251 10.26 -14.27 4.73
C LEU A 251 10.60 -15.17 3.54
N GLY A 252 9.62 -15.51 2.70
CA GLY A 252 9.81 -16.34 1.51
C GLY A 252 10.51 -17.67 1.84
N GLY A 253 11.53 -18.02 1.04
CA GLY A 253 12.34 -19.22 1.25
C GLY A 253 13.23 -19.20 2.51
N GLU A 254 13.32 -18.07 3.22
CA GLU A 254 14.01 -18.01 4.51
C GLU A 254 13.14 -18.45 5.70
N LEU A 255 11.84 -18.70 5.45
CA LEU A 255 10.94 -19.26 6.46
C LEU A 255 11.42 -20.69 6.80
N PRO A 256 11.69 -21.01 8.08
CA PRO A 256 12.12 -22.36 8.44
C PRO A 256 11.09 -23.42 8.05
N LEU A 257 11.55 -24.50 7.43
CA LEU A 257 10.69 -25.57 6.90
C LEU A 257 9.69 -26.11 7.94
N GLU A 258 10.16 -26.40 9.15
CA GLU A 258 9.30 -26.94 10.22
C GLU A 258 8.24 -25.93 10.66
N LEU A 259 8.59 -24.64 10.69
CA LEU A 259 7.64 -23.59 10.99
C LEU A 259 6.60 -23.44 9.87
N ALA A 260 7.03 -23.45 8.60
CA ALA A 260 6.15 -23.41 7.44
C ALA A 260 5.14 -24.57 7.44
N ARG A 261 5.59 -25.80 7.75
CA ARG A 261 4.72 -26.98 7.89
C ARG A 261 3.69 -26.80 9.00
N LYS A 262 4.12 -26.29 10.16
CA LYS A 262 3.26 -26.04 11.31
C LYS A 262 2.18 -25.00 10.99
N ILE A 263 2.58 -23.87 10.40
CA ILE A 263 1.66 -22.79 10.02
C ILE A 263 0.68 -23.29 8.96
N LEU A 264 1.15 -23.97 7.90
CA LEU A 264 0.27 -24.51 6.85
C LEU A 264 -0.77 -25.47 7.44
N SER A 265 -0.36 -26.41 8.30
CA SER A 265 -1.28 -27.35 8.95
C SER A 265 -2.35 -26.63 9.80
N HIS A 266 -1.98 -25.56 10.49
CA HIS A 266 -2.93 -24.74 11.24
C HIS A 266 -3.88 -23.99 10.32
N ALA A 267 -3.33 -23.31 9.31
CA ALA A 267 -4.08 -22.48 8.37
C ALA A 267 -5.12 -23.28 7.58
N LEU A 268 -4.72 -24.47 7.10
CA LEU A 268 -5.61 -25.40 6.40
C LEU A 268 -6.77 -25.90 7.28
N ARG A 269 -6.58 -26.03 8.60
CA ARG A 269 -7.65 -26.42 9.54
C ARG A 269 -8.58 -25.27 9.91
N LYS A 270 -8.04 -24.05 9.96
CA LYS A 270 -8.79 -22.84 10.34
C LYS A 270 -9.44 -22.12 9.16
N GLY A 271 -9.18 -22.54 7.92
CA GLY A 271 -9.69 -21.87 6.72
C GLY A 271 -8.99 -20.55 6.43
N GLN A 272 -7.74 -20.38 6.88
CA GLN A 272 -6.91 -19.19 6.64
C GLN A 272 -6.27 -19.29 5.25
N GLY A 273 -7.06 -18.94 4.22
CA GLY A 273 -6.68 -19.14 2.82
C GLY A 273 -5.44 -18.35 2.42
N GLN A 274 -5.30 -17.11 2.89
CA GLN A 274 -4.15 -16.26 2.52
C GLN A 274 -2.86 -16.79 3.13
N THR A 275 -2.88 -17.12 4.42
CA THR A 275 -1.75 -17.72 5.13
C THR A 275 -1.35 -19.06 4.51
N ALA A 276 -2.33 -19.92 4.17
CA ALA A 276 -2.05 -21.20 3.55
C ALA A 276 -1.40 -21.02 2.17
N ARG A 277 -1.89 -20.09 1.34
CA ARG A 277 -1.29 -19.77 0.04
C ARG A 277 0.16 -19.30 0.19
N ALA A 278 0.40 -18.32 1.08
CA ALA A 278 1.74 -17.81 1.33
C ALA A 278 2.70 -18.90 1.85
N CYS A 279 2.21 -19.82 2.70
CA CYS A 279 3.00 -20.96 3.14
C CYS A 279 3.38 -21.90 1.99
N LEU A 280 2.45 -22.20 1.08
CA LEU A 280 2.73 -23.06 -0.07
C LEU A 280 3.81 -22.44 -0.97
N GLU A 281 3.70 -21.14 -1.23
CA GLU A 281 4.71 -20.38 -1.99
C GLU A 281 6.08 -20.43 -1.32
N ALA A 282 6.16 -20.14 -0.01
CA ALA A 282 7.40 -20.23 0.76
C ALA A 282 7.99 -21.65 0.74
N LEU A 283 7.14 -22.69 0.94
CA LEU A 283 7.54 -24.09 0.94
C LEU A 283 8.18 -24.51 -0.39
N GLY A 284 7.73 -23.96 -1.52
CA GLY A 284 8.28 -24.24 -2.85
C GLY A 284 9.79 -24.02 -2.95
N HIS A 285 10.38 -23.17 -2.11
CA HIS A 285 11.81 -22.90 -2.08
C HIS A 285 12.65 -23.93 -1.30
N HIS A 286 12.04 -24.96 -0.70
CA HIS A 286 12.73 -26.00 0.08
C HIS A 286 13.07 -27.27 -0.72
N GLY A 287 12.86 -27.28 -2.05
CA GLY A 287 13.25 -28.38 -2.94
C GLY A 287 12.57 -29.72 -2.64
N ALA A 288 13.27 -30.84 -2.85
CA ALA A 288 12.74 -32.20 -2.74
C ALA A 288 12.00 -32.51 -1.44
N ALA A 289 12.43 -31.94 -0.31
CA ALA A 289 11.89 -32.25 1.02
C ALA A 289 10.38 -31.93 1.17
N VAL A 290 9.84 -31.05 0.33
CA VAL A 290 8.43 -30.62 0.40
C VAL A 290 7.54 -31.23 -0.66
N VAL A 291 8.08 -31.92 -1.68
CA VAL A 291 7.31 -32.42 -2.82
C VAL A 291 6.13 -33.29 -2.37
N GLY A 292 6.37 -34.24 -1.47
CA GLY A 292 5.30 -35.11 -0.95
C GLY A 292 4.21 -34.35 -0.18
N LEU A 293 4.56 -33.29 0.56
CA LEU A 293 3.58 -32.45 1.25
C LEU A 293 2.75 -31.64 0.24
N LEU A 294 3.40 -31.01 -0.73
CA LEU A 294 2.73 -30.19 -1.74
C LEU A 294 1.82 -31.06 -2.64
N ALA A 295 2.27 -32.26 -3.02
CA ALA A 295 1.48 -33.24 -3.75
C ALA A 295 0.21 -33.65 -2.99
N ARG A 296 0.30 -33.83 -1.67
CA ARG A 296 -0.85 -34.12 -0.83
C ARG A 296 -1.85 -32.96 -0.83
N VAL A 297 -1.37 -31.72 -0.69
CA VAL A 297 -2.25 -30.53 -0.73
C VAL A 297 -2.92 -30.38 -2.09
N LEU A 298 -2.18 -30.62 -3.18
CA LEU A 298 -2.70 -30.61 -4.54
C LEU A 298 -3.86 -31.60 -4.72
N ALA A 299 -3.75 -32.80 -4.15
CA ALA A 299 -4.77 -33.85 -4.28
C ALA A 299 -5.98 -33.65 -3.35
N GLU A 300 -5.76 -33.14 -2.13
CA GLU A 300 -6.82 -33.02 -1.11
C GLU A 300 -7.59 -31.69 -1.17
N ARG A 301 -7.03 -30.65 -1.78
CA ARG A 301 -7.64 -29.30 -1.85
C ARG A 301 -8.13 -28.97 -3.25
N LYS A 302 -8.93 -27.91 -3.36
CA LYS A 302 -9.53 -27.43 -4.62
C LYS A 302 -9.34 -25.92 -4.76
N GLY A 303 -9.55 -25.41 -5.97
CA GLY A 303 -9.47 -23.98 -6.28
C GLY A 303 -8.08 -23.41 -6.00
N GLU A 304 -8.04 -22.21 -5.42
CA GLU A 304 -6.80 -21.43 -5.23
C GLU A 304 -5.69 -22.19 -4.49
N LEU A 305 -6.03 -23.03 -3.50
CA LEU A 305 -5.02 -23.78 -2.74
C LEU A 305 -4.39 -24.91 -3.56
N ALA A 306 -5.14 -25.55 -4.44
CA ALA A 306 -4.60 -26.57 -5.34
C ALA A 306 -3.71 -25.92 -6.41
N VAL A 307 -4.14 -24.77 -6.96
CA VAL A 307 -3.34 -23.96 -7.89
C VAL A 307 -2.03 -23.52 -7.24
N ALA A 308 -2.08 -23.03 -6.00
CA ALA A 308 -0.90 -22.64 -5.25
C ALA A 308 0.05 -23.83 -4.97
N ALA A 309 -0.49 -25.01 -4.67
CA ALA A 309 0.32 -26.21 -4.49
C ALA A 309 1.01 -26.65 -5.80
N ALA A 310 0.33 -26.56 -6.95
CA ALA A 310 0.92 -26.83 -8.26
C ALA A 310 2.06 -25.83 -8.60
N ALA A 311 1.84 -24.54 -8.34
CA ALA A 311 2.87 -23.51 -8.52
C ALA A 311 4.07 -23.70 -7.58
N ALA A 312 3.82 -24.10 -6.33
CA ALA A 312 4.87 -24.43 -5.37
C ALA A 312 5.70 -25.64 -5.82
N LEU A 313 5.05 -26.70 -6.31
CA LEU A 313 5.72 -27.87 -6.91
C LEU A 313 6.61 -27.46 -8.08
N ALA A 314 6.14 -26.57 -8.96
CA ALA A 314 6.94 -26.03 -10.04
C ALA A 314 8.19 -25.28 -9.55
N THR A 315 8.05 -24.57 -8.42
CA THR A 315 9.13 -23.77 -7.81
C THR A 315 10.19 -24.66 -7.16
N THR A 316 9.84 -25.87 -6.72
CA THR A 316 10.83 -26.83 -6.18
C THR A 316 11.91 -27.20 -7.21
N GLY A 317 11.56 -27.22 -8.50
CA GLY A 317 12.47 -27.67 -9.57
C GLY A 317 12.66 -29.19 -9.63
N GLU A 318 11.90 -29.96 -8.84
CA GLU A 318 12.14 -31.38 -8.64
C GLU A 318 11.32 -32.24 -9.60
N GLU A 319 11.98 -33.14 -10.34
CA GLU A 319 11.30 -34.08 -11.26
C GLU A 319 10.33 -35.02 -10.53
N THR A 320 10.55 -35.26 -9.23
CA THR A 320 9.65 -36.05 -8.38
C THR A 320 8.26 -35.41 -8.23
N ALA A 321 8.08 -34.14 -8.61
CA ALA A 321 6.79 -33.47 -8.70
C ALA A 321 5.99 -33.81 -9.96
N GLU A 322 6.58 -34.48 -10.97
CA GLU A 322 5.90 -34.80 -12.22
C GLU A 322 4.63 -35.66 -12.01
N PRO A 323 4.66 -36.80 -11.30
CA PRO A 323 3.48 -37.66 -11.15
C PRO A 323 2.23 -36.95 -10.58
N PRO A 324 2.30 -36.19 -9.46
CA PRO A 324 1.13 -35.50 -8.95
C PRO A 324 0.62 -34.39 -9.89
N LEU A 325 1.51 -33.75 -10.67
CA LEU A 325 1.12 -32.75 -11.66
C LEU A 325 0.42 -33.38 -12.88
N LEU A 326 0.87 -34.56 -13.32
CA LEU A 326 0.18 -35.33 -14.36
C LEU A 326 -1.23 -35.75 -13.93
N GLN A 327 -1.44 -36.05 -12.65
CA GLN A 327 -2.77 -36.29 -12.12
C GLN A 327 -3.63 -35.01 -12.13
N ALA A 328 -3.06 -33.87 -11.75
CA ALA A 328 -3.77 -32.58 -11.76
C ALA A 328 -4.15 -32.11 -13.19
N LEU A 329 -3.44 -32.56 -14.22
CA LEU A 329 -3.78 -32.32 -15.63
C LEU A 329 -5.15 -32.91 -16.01
N GLN A 330 -5.62 -33.93 -15.28
CA GLN A 330 -6.93 -34.57 -15.48
C GLN A 330 -8.05 -33.92 -14.66
N SER A 331 -7.78 -32.82 -13.95
CA SER A 331 -8.77 -32.11 -13.15
C SER A 331 -9.86 -31.49 -14.02
N GLU A 332 -11.09 -31.40 -13.51
CA GLU A 332 -12.17 -30.61 -14.13
C GLU A 332 -12.00 -29.10 -13.90
N ASP A 333 -11.10 -28.70 -12.99
CA ASP A 333 -10.78 -27.31 -12.71
C ASP A 333 -9.81 -26.75 -13.75
N ASP A 334 -10.30 -25.84 -14.59
CA ASP A 334 -9.54 -25.17 -15.67
C ASP A 334 -8.28 -24.48 -15.18
N ASP A 335 -8.33 -23.82 -14.02
CA ASP A 335 -7.19 -23.06 -13.51
C ASP A 335 -6.16 -24.01 -12.92
N LEU A 336 -6.60 -25.09 -12.27
CA LEU A 336 -5.71 -26.16 -11.83
C LEU A 336 -5.02 -26.85 -13.01
N ARG A 337 -5.74 -27.15 -14.10
CA ARG A 337 -5.16 -27.73 -15.31
C ARG A 337 -4.09 -26.82 -15.91
N LYS A 338 -4.38 -25.52 -16.08
CA LYS A 338 -3.39 -24.55 -16.59
C LYS A 338 -2.17 -24.47 -15.68
N ALA A 339 -2.36 -24.46 -14.36
CA ALA A 339 -1.27 -24.45 -13.39
C ALA A 339 -0.43 -25.73 -13.47
N ALA A 340 -1.06 -26.90 -13.59
CA ALA A 340 -0.38 -28.17 -13.77
C ALA A 340 0.45 -28.21 -15.06
N VAL A 341 -0.10 -27.73 -16.18
CA VAL A 341 0.63 -27.60 -17.45
C VAL A 341 1.86 -26.70 -17.31
N ALA A 342 1.70 -25.52 -16.72
CA ALA A 342 2.81 -24.60 -16.51
C ALA A 342 3.88 -25.20 -15.57
N ALA A 343 3.45 -25.91 -14.53
CA ALA A 343 4.35 -26.60 -13.61
C ALA A 343 5.14 -27.71 -14.29
N LEU A 344 4.48 -28.56 -15.11
CA LEU A 344 5.12 -29.60 -15.90
C LEU A 344 6.14 -29.04 -16.90
N GLY A 345 5.94 -27.83 -17.44
CA GLY A 345 6.96 -27.16 -18.25
C GLY A 345 8.30 -26.99 -17.51
N ARG A 346 8.23 -26.67 -16.21
CA ARG A 346 9.38 -26.40 -15.34
C ARG A 346 10.02 -27.63 -14.71
N VAL A 347 9.24 -28.65 -14.36
CA VAL A 347 9.73 -29.85 -13.64
C VAL A 347 9.55 -31.15 -14.39
N GLY A 348 8.73 -31.17 -15.44
CA GLY A 348 8.45 -32.36 -16.22
C GLY A 348 9.67 -32.85 -17.01
N THR A 349 9.72 -34.15 -17.19
CA THR A 349 10.71 -34.87 -18.01
C THR A 349 10.15 -35.17 -19.39
N ALA A 350 10.90 -35.89 -20.23
CA ALA A 350 10.41 -36.37 -21.52
C ALA A 350 9.09 -37.17 -21.40
N ALA A 351 8.84 -37.82 -20.26
CA ALA A 351 7.61 -38.57 -20.02
C ALA A 351 6.35 -37.68 -19.96
N ALA A 352 6.48 -36.41 -19.58
CA ALA A 352 5.36 -35.46 -19.53
C ALA A 352 4.92 -34.95 -20.91
N VAL A 353 5.74 -35.11 -21.96
CA VAL A 353 5.46 -34.58 -23.31
C VAL A 353 4.18 -35.17 -23.91
N GLN A 354 4.02 -36.49 -23.84
CA GLN A 354 2.86 -37.16 -24.44
C GLN A 354 1.54 -36.77 -23.71
N PRO A 355 1.45 -36.83 -22.37
CA PRO A 355 0.29 -36.32 -21.63
C PRO A 355 -0.07 -34.86 -21.94
N LEU A 356 0.93 -33.98 -22.08
CA LEU A 356 0.71 -32.57 -22.42
C LEU A 356 0.12 -32.38 -23.82
N LYS A 357 0.60 -33.15 -24.82
CA LYS A 357 0.03 -33.14 -26.17
C LYS A 357 -1.43 -33.57 -26.16
N GLU A 358 -1.73 -34.68 -25.51
CA GLU A 358 -3.11 -35.18 -25.43
C GLU A 358 -4.05 -34.20 -24.71
N ALA A 359 -3.58 -33.53 -23.65
CA ALA A 359 -4.37 -32.51 -22.96
C ALA A 359 -4.69 -31.30 -23.88
N ALA A 360 -3.73 -30.89 -24.71
CA ALA A 360 -3.96 -29.83 -25.70
C ALA A 360 -4.97 -30.25 -26.78
N GLU A 361 -4.98 -31.52 -27.17
CA GLU A 361 -5.89 -32.06 -28.18
C GLU A 361 -7.32 -32.17 -27.66
N ARG A 362 -7.50 -32.68 -26.43
CA ARG A 362 -8.81 -32.85 -25.77
C ARG A 362 -9.55 -31.53 -25.55
N SER A 363 -8.83 -30.45 -25.24
CA SER A 363 -9.43 -29.14 -24.99
C SER A 363 -9.55 -28.29 -26.26
N TRP A 364 -10.45 -28.66 -27.18
CA TRP A 364 -10.61 -27.96 -28.47
C TRP A 364 -10.94 -26.47 -28.35
N THR A 365 -11.68 -26.09 -27.33
CA THR A 365 -12.16 -24.73 -27.07
C THR A 365 -11.20 -23.89 -26.23
N GLU A 366 -10.24 -24.49 -25.52
CA GLU A 366 -9.35 -23.78 -24.59
C GLU A 366 -8.03 -23.38 -25.27
N ILE A 367 -8.07 -22.29 -26.03
CA ILE A 367 -6.89 -21.73 -26.71
C ILE A 367 -5.74 -21.47 -25.72
N GLY A 368 -6.07 -21.01 -24.50
CA GLY A 368 -5.10 -20.76 -23.43
C GLY A 368 -4.35 -22.03 -22.99
N LEU A 369 -5.07 -23.13 -22.73
CA LEU A 369 -4.48 -24.40 -22.30
C LEU A 369 -3.58 -24.98 -23.40
N ARG A 370 -4.03 -24.93 -24.66
CA ARG A 370 -3.25 -25.38 -25.82
C ARG A 370 -1.92 -24.65 -25.96
N ARG A 371 -1.96 -23.32 -25.81
CA ARG A 371 -0.75 -22.50 -25.86
C ARG A 371 0.18 -22.84 -24.70
N ALA A 372 -0.35 -22.97 -23.49
CA ALA A 372 0.43 -23.35 -22.31
C ALA A 372 1.08 -24.73 -22.47
N ALA A 373 0.36 -25.72 -23.02
CA ALA A 373 0.87 -27.07 -23.22
C ALA A 373 2.00 -27.11 -24.25
N ARG A 374 1.86 -26.40 -25.38
CA ARG A 374 2.95 -26.26 -26.36
C ARG A 374 4.18 -25.58 -25.76
N GLN A 375 3.96 -24.54 -24.97
CA GLN A 375 5.04 -23.84 -24.26
C GLN A 375 5.74 -24.77 -23.26
N ALA A 376 4.99 -25.52 -22.46
CA ALA A 376 5.53 -26.49 -21.51
C ALA A 376 6.36 -27.58 -22.20
N VAL A 377 5.89 -28.11 -23.34
CA VAL A 377 6.67 -29.08 -24.14
C VAL A 377 7.98 -28.45 -24.64
N ALA A 378 7.95 -27.21 -25.13
CA ALA A 378 9.16 -26.51 -25.56
C ALA A 378 10.14 -26.26 -24.39
N GLU A 379 9.63 -25.95 -23.19
CA GLU A 379 10.44 -25.80 -21.97
C GLU A 379 11.09 -27.12 -21.56
N ILE A 380 10.37 -28.24 -21.62
CA ILE A 380 10.94 -29.58 -21.38
C ILE A 380 12.02 -29.89 -22.41
N GLN A 381 11.74 -29.70 -23.71
CA GLN A 381 12.68 -29.99 -24.79
C GLN A 381 13.95 -29.13 -24.71
N SER A 382 13.83 -27.85 -24.37
CA SER A 382 14.99 -26.96 -24.24
C SER A 382 15.92 -27.39 -23.09
N ARG A 383 15.37 -27.94 -22.00
CA ARG A 383 16.17 -28.52 -20.90
C ARG A 383 16.84 -29.83 -21.29
N LEU A 384 16.22 -30.63 -22.16
CA LEU A 384 16.79 -31.89 -22.67
C LEU A 384 17.91 -31.69 -23.71
N ALA A 385 17.93 -30.56 -24.43
CA ALA A 385 18.94 -30.25 -25.44
C ALA A 385 20.37 -30.06 -24.88
N GLY A 386 20.53 -30.03 -23.54
CA GLY A 386 21.83 -30.07 -22.86
C GLY A 386 22.43 -31.47 -22.61
N ALA A 387 21.75 -32.54 -23.03
CA ALA A 387 22.31 -33.89 -23.01
C ALA A 387 23.37 -34.05 -24.12
N ALA A 388 24.47 -34.74 -23.81
CA ALA A 388 25.57 -34.96 -24.75
C ALA A 388 25.06 -35.49 -26.12
N PRO A 389 25.67 -35.09 -27.24
CA PRO A 389 25.27 -35.57 -28.57
C PRO A 389 25.30 -37.11 -28.59
N GLY A 390 24.13 -37.73 -28.76
CA GLY A 390 24.01 -39.18 -28.89
C GLY A 390 22.95 -39.87 -28.02
N GLN A 391 22.27 -39.17 -27.10
CA GLN A 391 21.26 -39.83 -26.24
C GLN A 391 19.78 -39.66 -26.61
N LEU A 392 19.40 -38.79 -27.56
CA LEU A 392 17.99 -38.72 -27.97
C LEU A 392 17.85 -38.47 -29.48
N SER A 393 17.38 -39.51 -30.17
CA SER A 393 16.72 -39.41 -31.47
C SER A 393 15.21 -39.46 -31.21
N LEU A 394 14.50 -38.38 -31.52
CA LEU A 394 13.05 -38.40 -31.66
C LEU A 394 12.76 -38.26 -33.14
N ALA A 395 12.63 -39.41 -33.82
CA ALA A 395 11.97 -39.45 -35.12
C ALA A 395 10.46 -39.57 -34.87
N ASP A 396 9.71 -38.59 -35.37
CA ASP A 396 8.29 -38.75 -35.68
C ASP A 396 8.14 -39.95 -36.62
N ALA A 397 7.41 -40.98 -36.21
CA ALA A 397 6.77 -41.89 -37.15
C ALA A 397 5.65 -42.68 -36.45
N GLU A 398 4.43 -42.49 -36.95
CA GLU A 398 3.45 -43.57 -36.97
C GLU A 398 4.08 -44.84 -37.57
N ALA A 399 3.67 -45.98 -37.02
CA ALA A 399 3.98 -47.34 -37.48
C ALA A 399 5.44 -47.79 -37.30
N GLY A 400 5.57 -48.92 -36.58
CA GLY A 400 6.84 -49.53 -36.26
C GLY A 400 7.66 -49.93 -37.48
N GLN A 401 8.93 -49.52 -37.49
CA GLN A 401 10.11 -50.33 -37.81
C GLN A 401 11.37 -49.52 -37.45
N LEU A 402 12.26 -50.12 -36.66
CA LEU A 402 13.60 -49.61 -36.37
C LEU A 402 14.42 -49.59 -37.66
N SER A 403 14.90 -48.41 -38.08
CA SER A 403 15.92 -48.32 -39.12
C SER A 403 17.26 -47.90 -38.50
N LEU A 404 18.23 -48.80 -38.62
CA LEU A 404 19.64 -48.58 -38.32
C LEU A 404 20.23 -47.74 -39.46
N ALA A 405 20.63 -46.50 -39.18
CA ALA A 405 21.49 -45.76 -40.08
C ALA A 405 22.92 -46.27 -39.91
N ALA A 406 23.30 -47.20 -40.79
CA ALA A 406 24.70 -47.52 -41.06
C ALA A 406 25.39 -46.30 -41.71
N GLU A 407 26.65 -46.12 -41.33
CA GLU A 407 27.68 -45.18 -41.77
C GLU A 407 27.51 -44.54 -43.17
N ALA A 408 27.88 -43.25 -43.27
CA ALA A 408 29.09 -42.84 -44.01
C ALA A 408 29.17 -41.31 -44.15
N ALA A 409 30.27 -40.73 -43.65
CA ALA A 409 31.08 -39.76 -44.40
C ALA A 409 32.30 -39.36 -43.55
N GLY A 410 33.35 -40.18 -43.66
CA GLY A 410 34.70 -39.78 -43.30
C GLY A 410 35.20 -38.66 -44.20
N ARG A 411 35.99 -37.76 -43.61
CA ARG A 411 36.79 -36.76 -44.31
C ARG A 411 37.84 -37.43 -45.19
N LEU A 412 37.98 -36.99 -46.43
CA LEU A 412 39.22 -37.05 -47.21
C LEU A 412 39.44 -35.74 -47.96
N THR A 413 40.66 -35.21 -47.84
CA THR A 413 41.16 -34.03 -48.54
C THR A 413 41.97 -34.46 -49.75
N LEU A 414 41.81 -33.76 -50.89
CA LEU A 414 42.87 -33.15 -51.74
C LEU A 414 42.55 -33.16 -53.25
N ARG A 415 42.76 -31.95 -53.82
CA ARG A 415 43.30 -31.60 -55.15
C ARG A 415 42.66 -32.16 -56.44
N GLY A 416 42.05 -31.23 -57.18
CA GLY A 416 42.67 -30.62 -58.37
C GLY A 416 42.39 -31.26 -59.73
N GLY A 417 41.90 -30.45 -60.67
CA GLY A 417 41.95 -30.79 -62.10
C GLY A 417 40.80 -30.17 -62.90
N ARG A 418 41.14 -29.26 -63.81
CA ARG A 418 40.25 -28.54 -64.73
C ARG A 418 39.71 -29.44 -65.84
N ASN A 419 38.54 -29.05 -66.36
CA ASN A 419 38.02 -29.15 -67.74
C ASN A 419 38.84 -30.02 -68.72
N ALA A 420 38.26 -31.09 -69.24
CA ALA A 420 37.37 -31.14 -70.40
C ALA A 420 36.80 -32.56 -70.53
#